data_AF-A0A4Y9XQ07-F1
#
_entry.id   AF-A0A4Y9XQ07-F1
#
_cell.length_a   1.000
_cell.length_b   1.000
_cell.length_c   1.000
_cell.angle_alpha   90.00
_cell.angle_beta   90.00
_cell.angle_gamma   90.00
#
_symmetry.space_group_name_H-M   'P 1'
#
loop_
_entity.id
_entity.type
_entity.pdbx_description
1 polymer ?
#
loop_
_entity_poly.entity_id
_entity_poly.type
_entity_poly.pdbx_seq_one_letter_code
_entity_poly.pdbx_strand_id
1 'polypeptide(L)'
;MHDIHENGEHAGRPNDEHGDLEGQGGRNPGNTPMPEASLVVALMKKYEISVVYLVLAIGSPVYGVWHCLAWNFSFPSRAEMWLWRVDSVLCVTVGTVVLLLFWHYRENVAPWITVLLFVHVASRVVIVVEMFVGLRSLPPGVFETVQWTTFIPHI
;
A
#
# COMPACT_ATOMS: atom_id res chain seq x y z
N MET A 1 91.54 8.28 -22.83
CA MET A 1 91.70 9.48 -21.97
C MET A 1 90.52 10.38 -22.31
N HIS A 2 89.46 10.26 -21.53
CA HIS A 2 89.00 11.30 -20.58
C HIS A 2 88.04 12.30 -21.24
N ASP A 3 86.76 12.15 -20.86
CA ASP A 3 85.72 13.16 -20.57
C ASP A 3 85.51 14.32 -21.57
N ILE A 4 84.30 14.80 -21.83
CA ILE A 4 83.49 15.53 -20.85
C ILE A 4 82.03 15.61 -21.33
N HIS A 5 81.14 15.36 -20.37
CA HIS A 5 79.74 15.79 -20.28
C HIS A 5 79.54 17.24 -20.72
N GLU A 6 78.53 17.53 -21.53
CA GLU A 6 77.73 18.74 -21.27
C GLU A 6 76.26 18.55 -21.66
N ASN A 7 75.43 18.71 -20.62
CA ASN A 7 73.98 18.77 -20.63
C ASN A 7 73.58 20.22 -20.89
N GLY A 8 72.50 20.43 -21.63
CA GLY A 8 71.81 21.72 -21.79
C GLY A 8 71.34 21.87 -23.25
N GLU A 9 70.09 22.14 -23.58
CA GLU A 9 69.03 22.80 -22.83
C GLU A 9 67.66 22.36 -23.36
N HIS A 10 66.69 22.37 -22.45
CA HIS A 10 65.27 22.28 -22.72
C HIS A 10 64.78 23.42 -23.63
N ALA A 11 64.15 23.08 -24.75
CA ALA A 11 63.12 23.88 -25.41
C ALA A 11 62.19 22.87 -26.13
N GLY A 12 60.99 22.54 -25.65
CA GLY A 12 59.95 23.46 -25.21
C GLY A 12 59.06 23.81 -26.41
N ARG A 13 58.17 22.90 -26.81
CA ARG A 13 56.80 23.23 -27.31
C ARG A 13 55.96 21.96 -27.53
N PRO A 14 54.83 21.80 -26.81
CA PRO A 14 53.80 20.82 -27.10
C PRO A 14 52.83 21.42 -28.13
N ASN A 15 52.28 20.64 -29.06
CA ASN A 15 51.14 21.08 -29.87
C ASN A 15 50.30 19.86 -30.25
N ASP A 16 49.79 19.20 -29.21
CA ASP A 16 48.91 18.03 -29.32
C ASP A 16 47.61 18.33 -28.53
N GLU A 17 47.05 19.53 -28.69
CA GLU A 17 45.81 19.94 -28.00
C GLU A 17 44.78 20.47 -29.01
N HIS A 18 44.41 19.64 -29.98
CA HIS A 18 43.29 19.90 -30.88
C HIS A 18 42.23 18.80 -30.83
N GLY A 19 42.01 18.22 -29.65
CA GLY A 19 41.12 17.07 -29.45
C GLY A 19 39.95 17.24 -28.47
N ASP A 20 39.89 18.26 -27.61
CA ASP A 20 39.02 18.18 -26.41
C ASP A 20 38.11 19.40 -26.16
N LEU A 21 37.52 20.02 -27.20
CA LEU A 21 36.57 21.14 -27.00
C LEU A 21 35.11 20.81 -27.35
N GLU A 22 34.78 19.54 -27.64
CA GLU A 22 33.39 19.10 -27.84
C GLU A 22 32.93 18.24 -26.66
N GLY A 23 32.58 18.86 -25.54
CA GLY A 23 32.05 18.11 -24.40
C GLY A 23 31.65 18.89 -23.15
N GLN A 24 31.85 20.20 -23.11
CA GLN A 24 31.35 21.03 -22.01
C GLN A 24 30.01 21.67 -22.39
N GLY A 25 29.03 20.82 -22.68
CA GLY A 25 27.62 21.21 -22.62
C GLY A 25 27.33 21.71 -21.20
N GLY A 26 27.01 23.00 -21.08
CA GLY A 26 26.89 23.72 -19.82
C GLY A 26 26.11 22.95 -18.76
N ARG A 27 26.84 22.41 -17.77
CA ARG A 27 26.24 21.95 -16.52
C ARG A 27 25.89 23.20 -15.73
N ASN A 28 24.71 23.75 -16.02
CA ASN A 28 24.12 24.86 -15.29
C ASN A 28 23.95 24.44 -13.82
N PRO A 29 24.66 25.07 -12.86
CA PRO A 29 24.64 24.67 -11.46
C PRO A 29 23.30 25.02 -10.77
N GLY A 30 22.43 25.79 -11.43
CA GLY A 30 21.09 26.12 -10.95
C GLY A 30 20.07 24.99 -11.07
N ASN A 31 20.45 23.83 -11.61
CA ASN A 31 19.53 22.73 -11.93
C ASN A 31 19.56 21.61 -10.89
N THR A 32 20.47 21.65 -9.91
CA THR A 32 20.42 20.71 -8.80
C THR A 32 19.17 21.05 -7.99
N PRO A 33 18.19 20.13 -7.86
CA PRO A 33 17.04 20.37 -7.00
C PRO A 33 17.54 20.81 -5.63
N MET A 34 17.08 21.96 -5.13
CA MET A 34 17.47 22.45 -3.80
C MET A 34 17.29 21.32 -2.78
N PRO A 35 18.21 21.16 -1.81
CA PRO A 35 18.10 20.16 -0.76
C PRO A 35 16.75 20.22 -0.05
N GLU A 36 16.21 21.43 0.12
CA GLU A 36 14.88 21.66 0.67
C GLU A 36 13.76 21.01 -0.14
N ALA A 37 13.77 21.12 -1.48
CA ALA A 37 12.79 20.49 -2.35
C ALA A 37 12.87 18.95 -2.26
N SER A 38 14.08 18.39 -2.17
CA SER A 38 14.27 16.96 -1.97
C SER A 38 13.80 16.51 -0.58
N LEU A 39 13.96 17.36 0.44
CA LEU A 39 13.50 17.11 1.81
C LEU A 39 11.98 17.14 1.90
N VAL A 40 11.30 18.13 1.31
CA VAL A 40 9.82 18.15 1.32
C VAL A 40 9.24 16.96 0.58
N VAL A 41 9.82 16.53 -0.56
CA VAL A 41 9.38 15.32 -1.26
C VAL A 41 9.60 14.07 -0.40
N ALA A 42 10.74 13.97 0.30
CA ALA A 42 11.02 12.86 1.20
C ALA A 42 10.08 12.84 2.43
N LEU A 43 9.76 14.00 2.99
CA LEU A 43 8.83 14.15 4.11
C LEU A 43 7.38 13.83 3.69
N MET A 44 6.95 14.29 2.51
CA MET A 44 5.64 13.97 1.97
C MET A 44 5.48 12.46 1.72
N LYS A 45 6.48 11.81 1.11
CA LYS A 45 6.47 10.34 0.95
C LYS A 45 6.41 9.60 2.28
N LYS A 46 7.19 10.03 3.28
CA LYS A 46 7.13 9.43 4.63
C LYS A 46 5.75 9.58 5.26
N TYR A 47 5.16 10.77 5.16
CA TYR A 47 3.82 11.05 5.67
C TYR A 47 2.75 10.19 4.98
N GLU A 48 2.74 10.13 3.65
CA GLU A 48 1.79 9.30 2.89
C GLU A 48 1.89 7.83 3.29
N ILE A 49 3.11 7.29 3.39
CA ILE A 49 3.36 5.91 3.81
C ILE A 49 2.86 5.67 5.24
N SER A 50 3.13 6.60 6.17
CA SER A 50 2.66 6.51 7.56
C SER A 50 1.13 6.55 7.66
N VAL A 51 0.47 7.41 6.90
CA VAL A 51 -1.00 7.50 6.86
C VAL A 51 -1.60 6.20 6.32
N VAL A 52 -1.07 5.66 5.22
CA VAL A 52 -1.53 4.39 4.66
C VAL A 52 -1.41 3.26 5.69
N TYR A 53 -0.30 3.19 6.42
CA TYR A 53 -0.12 2.19 7.47
C TYR A 53 -1.11 2.34 8.63
N LEU A 54 -1.38 3.56 9.08
CA LEU A 54 -2.37 3.81 10.15
C LEU A 54 -3.78 3.44 9.72
N VAL A 55 -4.16 3.81 8.48
CA VAL A 55 -5.46 3.46 7.91
C VAL A 55 -5.63 1.95 7.77
N LEU A 56 -4.59 1.23 7.31
CA LEU A 56 -4.64 -0.23 7.21
C LEU A 56 -4.66 -0.90 8.60
N ALA A 57 -3.87 -0.40 9.54
CA ALA A 57 -3.75 -0.96 10.89
C ALA A 57 -5.02 -0.81 11.72
N ILE A 58 -5.73 0.31 11.58
CA ILE A 58 -6.94 0.61 12.38
C ILE A 58 -8.20 0.26 11.57
N GLY A 59 -8.23 0.58 10.28
CA GLY A 59 -9.39 0.37 9.43
C GLY A 59 -9.72 -1.10 9.20
N SER A 60 -8.71 -1.97 9.04
CA SER A 60 -8.96 -3.40 8.79
C SER A 60 -9.59 -4.12 10.01
N PRO A 61 -9.07 -3.95 11.24
CA PRO A 61 -9.72 -4.53 12.42
C PRO A 61 -11.11 -3.97 12.66
N VAL A 62 -11.32 -2.66 12.53
CA VAL A 62 -12.64 -2.04 12.75
C VAL A 62 -13.68 -2.59 11.78
N TYR A 63 -13.31 -2.74 10.49
CA TYR A 63 -14.18 -3.34 9.49
C TYR A 63 -14.50 -4.81 9.80
N GLY A 64 -13.50 -5.59 10.21
CA GLY A 64 -13.71 -6.99 10.57
C GLY A 64 -14.51 -7.20 11.87
N VAL A 65 -14.37 -6.30 12.86
CA VAL A 65 -15.17 -6.31 14.09
C VAL A 65 -16.65 -6.12 13.78
N TRP A 66 -17.00 -5.28 12.80
CA TRP A 66 -18.38 -5.10 12.37
C TRP A 66 -19.00 -6.39 11.82
N HIS A 67 -18.23 -7.19 11.08
CA HIS A 67 -18.68 -8.49 10.57
C HIS A 67 -18.74 -9.58 11.65
N CYS A 68 -17.86 -9.50 12.64
CA CYS A 68 -17.93 -10.35 13.84
C CYS A 68 -19.19 -10.11 14.68
N LEU A 69 -19.86 -8.95 14.59
CA LEU A 69 -21.15 -8.75 15.28
C LEU A 69 -22.25 -9.69 14.75
N ALA A 70 -22.14 -10.14 13.50
CA ALA A 70 -23.03 -11.13 12.89
C ALA A 70 -22.62 -12.59 13.15
N TRP A 71 -21.61 -12.84 14.02
CA TRP A 71 -21.05 -14.18 14.28
C TRP A 71 -22.08 -15.23 14.73
N ASN A 72 -23.15 -14.77 15.38
CA ASN A 72 -24.21 -15.61 15.93
C ASN A 72 -25.52 -15.56 15.13
N PHE A 73 -25.51 -15.04 13.90
CA PHE A 73 -26.70 -15.14 13.04
C PHE A 73 -26.95 -16.58 12.59
N SER A 74 -28.24 -16.92 12.54
CA SER A 74 -28.71 -18.23 12.11
C SER A 74 -28.75 -18.26 10.59
N PHE A 75 -27.76 -18.90 9.98
CA PHE A 75 -27.70 -19.07 8.53
C PHE A 75 -28.51 -20.29 8.09
N PRO A 76 -29.18 -20.24 6.91
CA PRO A 76 -30.01 -21.32 6.41
C PRO A 76 -29.22 -22.59 6.06
N SER A 77 -27.94 -22.48 5.67
CA SER A 77 -27.06 -23.65 5.49
C SER A 77 -25.78 -23.58 6.35
N ARG A 78 -25.24 -24.76 6.68
CA ARG A 78 -23.96 -24.88 7.42
C ARG A 78 -22.76 -24.38 6.60
N ALA A 79 -22.81 -24.49 5.28
CA ALA A 79 -21.72 -24.05 4.41
C ALA A 79 -21.57 -22.53 4.41
N GLU A 80 -22.68 -21.80 4.29
CA GLU A 80 -22.74 -20.33 4.35
C GLU A 80 -22.22 -19.81 5.70
N MET A 81 -22.60 -20.46 6.82
CA MET A 81 -22.08 -20.09 8.14
C MET A 81 -20.55 -20.20 8.23
N TRP A 82 -19.96 -21.27 7.68
CA TRP A 82 -18.51 -21.43 7.69
C TRP A 82 -17.81 -20.48 6.72
N LEU A 83 -18.39 -20.22 5.54
CA LEU A 83 -17.87 -19.23 4.60
C LEU A 83 -17.86 -17.83 5.23
N TRP A 84 -18.95 -17.43 5.87
CA TRP A 84 -19.05 -16.16 6.59
C TRP A 84 -17.99 -16.01 7.68
N ARG A 85 -17.77 -17.06 8.48
CA ARG A 85 -16.77 -17.06 9.55
C ARG A 85 -15.34 -17.01 9.04
N VAL A 86 -15.02 -17.83 8.04
CA VAL A 86 -13.69 -17.86 7.43
C VAL A 86 -13.38 -16.52 6.78
N ASP A 87 -14.36 -15.94 6.08
CA ASP A 87 -14.20 -14.66 5.42
C ASP A 87 -14.03 -13.49 6.41
N SER A 88 -14.84 -13.45 7.48
CA SER A 88 -14.72 -12.43 8.54
C SER A 88 -13.33 -12.44 9.19
N VAL A 89 -12.79 -13.64 9.48
CA VAL A 89 -11.45 -13.80 10.05
C VAL A 89 -10.37 -13.39 9.04
N LEU A 90 -10.55 -13.74 7.77
CA LEU A 90 -9.64 -13.36 6.70
C LEU A 90 -9.60 -11.82 6.54
N CYS A 91 -10.75 -11.14 6.61
CA CYS A 91 -10.83 -9.68 6.53
C CYS A 91 -10.10 -8.96 7.67
N VAL A 92 -10.16 -9.50 8.90
CA VAL A 92 -9.41 -8.95 10.05
C VAL A 92 -7.91 -9.15 9.86
N THR A 93 -7.50 -10.34 9.41
CA THR A 93 -6.11 -10.80 9.45
C THR A 93 -5.27 -10.32 8.28
N VAL A 94 -5.83 -10.13 7.08
CA VAL A 94 -5.06 -9.73 5.88
C VAL A 94 -4.35 -8.39 6.08
N GLY A 95 -5.04 -7.38 6.64
CA GLY A 95 -4.44 -6.08 6.91
C GLY A 95 -3.27 -6.17 7.89
N THR A 96 -3.42 -6.94 8.97
CA THR A 96 -2.37 -7.12 9.98
C THR A 96 -1.20 -7.95 9.46
N VAL A 97 -1.47 -9.00 8.68
CA VAL A 97 -0.43 -9.87 8.10
C VAL A 97 0.40 -9.12 7.07
N VAL A 98 -0.18 -8.24 6.25
CA VAL A 98 0.58 -7.40 5.30
C VAL A 98 1.56 -6.48 6.04
N LEU A 99 1.15 -5.90 7.17
CA LEU A 99 2.04 -5.08 8.00
C LEU A 99 3.18 -5.91 8.60
N LEU A 100 2.87 -7.11 9.11
CA LEU A 100 3.86 -8.01 9.70
C LEU A 100 4.83 -8.57 8.65
N LEU A 101 4.36 -8.89 7.45
CA LEU A 101 5.20 -9.37 6.36
C LEU A 101 6.12 -8.26 5.83
N PHE A 102 5.62 -7.03 5.70
CA PHE A 102 6.46 -5.89 5.32
C PHE A 102 7.51 -5.56 6.40
N TRP A 103 7.15 -5.71 7.67
CA TRP A 103 8.08 -5.56 8.80
C TRP A 103 9.15 -6.66 8.84
N HIS A 104 8.75 -7.91 8.58
CA HIS A 104 9.62 -9.08 8.78
C HIS A 104 10.45 -9.47 7.55
N TYR A 105 9.89 -9.33 6.34
CA TYR A 105 10.57 -9.63 5.08
C TYR A 105 10.84 -8.34 4.32
N ARG A 106 12.06 -7.81 4.45
CA ARG A 106 12.45 -6.59 3.74
C ARG A 106 12.73 -6.84 2.25
N GLU A 107 13.00 -8.09 1.86
CA GLU A 107 13.32 -8.47 0.48
C GLU A 107 12.36 -9.56 -0.03
N ASN A 108 11.86 -9.40 -1.27
CA ASN A 108 10.94 -10.31 -1.97
C ASN A 108 9.51 -10.49 -1.39
N VAL A 109 8.88 -9.43 -0.85
CA VAL A 109 7.46 -9.46 -0.42
C VAL A 109 6.42 -9.30 -1.53
N ALA A 110 6.84 -8.82 -2.71
CA ALA A 110 5.95 -8.55 -3.84
C ALA A 110 5.00 -9.72 -4.22
N PRO A 111 5.46 -10.97 -4.41
CA PRO A 111 4.56 -12.06 -4.82
C PRO A 111 3.53 -12.38 -3.72
N TRP A 112 3.92 -12.32 -2.45
CA TRP A 112 3.01 -12.56 -1.32
C TRP A 112 1.95 -11.49 -1.21
N ILE A 113 2.33 -10.22 -1.42
CA ILE A 113 1.37 -9.10 -1.48
C ILE A 113 0.39 -9.29 -2.63
N THR A 114 0.87 -9.69 -3.82
CA THR A 114 0.00 -9.94 -4.98
C THR A 114 -1.01 -11.05 -4.70
N VAL A 115 -0.56 -12.20 -4.16
CA VAL A 115 -1.45 -13.31 -3.81
C VAL A 115 -2.47 -12.89 -2.75
N LEU A 116 -2.05 -12.19 -1.70
CA LEU A 116 -2.95 -11.68 -0.66
C LEU A 116 -3.96 -10.69 -1.21
N LEU A 117 -3.58 -9.86 -2.18
CA LEU A 117 -4.48 -8.90 -2.83
C LEU A 117 -5.56 -9.62 -3.65
N PHE A 118 -5.20 -10.66 -4.42
CA PHE A 118 -6.18 -11.48 -5.14
C PHE A 118 -7.16 -12.18 -4.20
N VAL A 119 -6.64 -12.77 -3.13
CA VAL A 119 -7.46 -13.42 -2.09
C VAL A 119 -8.38 -12.40 -1.41
N HIS A 120 -7.90 -11.20 -1.13
CA HIS A 120 -8.71 -10.13 -0.54
C HIS A 120 -9.87 -9.73 -1.48
N VAL A 121 -9.59 -9.53 -2.77
CA VAL A 121 -10.63 -9.19 -3.76
C VAL A 121 -11.68 -10.31 -3.86
N ALA A 122 -11.26 -11.57 -3.87
CA ALA A 122 -12.19 -12.71 -3.90
C ALA A 122 -13.07 -12.75 -2.63
N SER A 123 -12.47 -12.58 -1.46
CA SER A 123 -13.18 -12.46 -0.17
C SER A 123 -14.25 -11.35 -0.20
N ARG A 124 -13.93 -10.18 -0.76
CA ARG A 124 -14.91 -9.09 -0.91
C ARG A 124 -16.13 -9.49 -1.72
N VAL A 125 -15.93 -10.24 -2.81
CA VAL A 125 -17.04 -10.74 -3.62
C VAL A 125 -17.90 -11.72 -2.83
N VAL A 126 -17.30 -12.58 -2.03
CA VAL A 126 -18.02 -13.53 -1.15
C VAL A 126 -18.86 -12.80 -0.11
N ILE A 127 -18.33 -11.80 0.60
CA ILE A 127 -19.12 -10.97 1.54
C ILE A 127 -20.33 -10.36 0.84
N VAL A 128 -20.13 -9.77 -0.33
CA VAL A 128 -21.21 -9.09 -1.05
C VAL A 128 -22.32 -10.10 -1.39
N VAL A 129 -21.95 -11.29 -1.88
CA VAL A 129 -22.91 -12.36 -2.16
C VAL A 129 -23.64 -12.80 -0.88
N GLU A 130 -22.92 -13.02 0.21
CA GLU A 130 -23.49 -13.39 1.51
C GLU A 130 -24.43 -12.31 2.08
N MET A 131 -24.14 -11.02 1.88
CA MET A 131 -25.05 -9.94 2.26
C MET A 131 -26.38 -10.03 1.49
N PHE A 132 -26.35 -10.35 0.20
CA PHE A 132 -27.56 -10.54 -0.60
C PHE A 132 -28.35 -11.81 -0.21
N VAL A 133 -27.65 -12.90 0.11
CA VAL A 133 -28.27 -14.14 0.61
C VAL A 133 -28.90 -13.92 1.99
N GLY A 134 -28.19 -13.23 2.88
CA GLY A 134 -28.71 -12.80 4.19
C GLY A 134 -29.97 -11.95 4.04
N LEU A 135 -29.95 -10.98 3.11
CA LEU A 135 -31.12 -10.14 2.79
C LEU A 135 -32.34 -10.95 2.29
N ARG A 136 -32.11 -12.02 1.52
CA ARG A 136 -33.18 -12.91 1.05
C ARG A 136 -33.76 -13.78 2.17
N SER A 137 -32.97 -14.04 3.20
CA SER A 137 -33.30 -14.95 4.29
C SER A 137 -34.01 -14.27 5.46
N LEU A 138 -34.29 -12.96 5.38
CA LEU A 138 -34.92 -12.25 6.50
C LEU A 138 -36.32 -12.84 6.80
N PRO A 139 -36.67 -12.97 8.08
CA PRO A 139 -37.99 -13.44 8.47
C PRO A 139 -39.07 -12.55 7.84
N PRO A 140 -40.19 -13.12 7.37
CA PRO A 140 -41.29 -12.35 6.78
C PRO A 140 -41.81 -11.23 7.71
N GLY A 141 -41.60 -11.37 9.03
CA GLY A 141 -41.94 -10.36 10.04
C GLY A 141 -41.21 -9.02 9.94
N VAL A 142 -40.12 -8.88 9.16
CA VAL A 142 -39.50 -7.56 8.88
C VAL A 142 -40.24 -6.78 7.80
N PHE A 143 -40.97 -7.48 6.93
CA PHE A 143 -41.85 -6.85 5.93
C PHE A 143 -43.22 -6.49 6.50
N GLU A 144 -43.53 -6.96 7.70
CA GLU A 144 -44.70 -6.47 8.44
C GLU A 144 -44.49 -5.00 8.74
N THR A 145 -45.38 -4.15 8.21
CA THR A 145 -45.33 -2.72 8.46
C THR A 145 -45.51 -2.50 9.96
N VAL A 146 -44.45 -2.00 10.62
CA VAL A 146 -44.55 -1.52 12.00
C VAL A 146 -45.74 -0.55 12.03
N GLN A 147 -46.77 -0.87 12.81
CA GLN A 147 -47.97 -0.04 12.92
C GLN A 147 -47.63 1.23 13.72
N TRP A 148 -46.90 2.16 13.08
CA TRP A 148 -46.59 3.48 13.63
C TRP A 148 -47.85 4.26 14.01
N THR A 149 -48.99 3.92 13.39
CA THR A 149 -50.32 4.45 13.71
C THR A 149 -50.79 4.11 15.12
N THR A 150 -50.26 3.06 15.75
CA THR A 150 -50.54 2.72 17.16
C THR A 150 -49.73 3.59 18.14
N PHE A 151 -48.62 4.17 17.68
CA PHE A 151 -47.78 5.08 18.47
C PHE A 151 -48.18 6.55 18.33
N ILE A 152 -49.13 6.87 17.46
CA ILE A 152 -49.75 8.19 17.44
C ILE A 152 -50.76 8.20 18.59
N PRO A 153 -50.51 8.95 19.69
CA PRO A 153 -51.55 9.17 20.68
C PRO A 153 -52.73 9.81 19.95
N HIS A 154 -53.84 9.10 19.95
CA HIS A 154 -55.13 9.60 19.53
C HIS A 154 -55.48 10.76 20.46
N ILE A 155 -55.17 11.97 20.00
CA ILE A 155 -55.74 13.22 20.48
C ILE A 155 -57.13 13.40 19.88
#